data_AF-A0A0R3N7Y6-F1
#
_entry.id   AF-A0A0R3N7Y6-F1
#
_cell.length_a   1.000
_cell.length_b   1.000
_cell.length_c   1.000
_cell.angle_alpha   90.00
_cell.angle_beta   90.00
_cell.angle_gamma   90.00
#
_symmetry.space_group_name_H-M   'P 1'
#
loop_
_entity.id
_entity.type
_entity.pdbx_description
1 polymer ?
#
loop_
_entity_poly.entity_id
_entity_poly.type
_entity_poly.pdbx_seq_one_letter_code
_entity_poly.pdbx_strand_id
1 'polypeptide(L)' 'MTMALLGQDLERPAGETAWTVLDAANDLGDTFTVDVCRRVIDADLRGEAPARSDLAVLTAFFS' A
#
# COMPACT_ATOMS: atom_id res chain seq x y z
N MET A 1 -0.93 -14.05 27.90
CA MET A 1 -1.86 -13.03 27.36
C MET A 1 -0.97 -11.89 26.86
N THR A 2 -0.75 -11.65 25.57
CA THR A 2 -1.65 -11.75 24.41
C THR A 2 -0.80 -11.89 23.13
N MET A 3 -1.19 -12.78 22.23
CA MET A 3 -0.61 -12.89 20.88
C MET A 3 -1.27 -11.87 19.95
N ALA A 4 -0.55 -10.80 19.58
CA ALA A 4 -1.04 -9.79 18.63
C ALA A 4 0.04 -9.24 17.67
N LEU A 5 1.14 -9.98 17.43
CA LEU A 5 2.24 -9.49 16.58
C LEU A 5 2.19 -9.89 15.09
N LEU A 6 1.25 -10.74 14.66
CA LEU A 6 1.19 -11.19 13.26
C LEU A 6 0.40 -10.26 12.33
N GLY A 7 -0.35 -9.28 12.88
CA GLY A 7 -1.14 -8.33 12.09
C GLY A 7 -0.45 -7.00 11.80
N GLN A 8 0.67 -6.68 12.45
CA GLN A 8 1.29 -5.35 12.37
C GLN A 8 2.54 -5.28 11.49
N ASP A 9 3.10 -6.43 11.12
CA ASP A 9 4.30 -6.48 10.27
C ASP A 9 3.96 -6.53 8.78
N LEU A 10 2.69 -6.70 8.41
CA LEU A 10 2.21 -6.62 7.02
C LEU A 10 1.60 -5.25 6.67
N GLU A 11 1.14 -4.50 7.67
CA GLU A 11 0.53 -3.17 7.47
C GLU A 11 1.60 -2.08 7.21
N ARG A 12 2.72 -2.13 7.96
CA ARG A 12 3.86 -1.21 7.80
C ARG A 12 4.63 -1.34 6.46
N PRO A 13 4.85 -2.53 5.87
CA PRO A 13 5.48 -2.63 4.56
C PRO A 13 4.57 -2.17 3.41
N ALA A 14 3.25 -2.05 3.63
CA ALA A 14 2.34 -1.57 2.59
C ALA A 14 2.61 -0.09 2.24
N GLY A 15 2.87 0.76 3.24
CA GLY A 15 3.24 2.16 3.03
C GLY A 15 4.55 2.32 2.26
N GLU A 16 5.61 1.63 2.68
CA GLU A 16 6.92 1.66 1.99
C GLU A 16 6.84 1.09 0.55
N THR A 17 6.08 0.01 0.37
CA THR A 17 5.82 -0.56 -0.96
C THR A 17 5.03 0.40 -1.84
N ALA A 18 4.03 1.10 -1.28
CA ALA A 18 3.21 2.05 -2.02
C ALA A 18 4.04 3.23 -2.57
N TRP A 19 5.06 3.71 -1.86
CA TRP A 19 5.98 4.73 -2.37
C TRP A 19 6.80 4.24 -3.57
N THR A 20 7.31 3.00 -3.50
CA THR A 20 8.04 2.38 -4.61
C THR A 20 7.16 2.17 -5.84
N VAL A 21 5.95 1.64 -5.64
CA VAL A 21 4.98 1.42 -6.72
C VAL A 21 4.48 2.74 -7.30
N LEU A 22 4.31 3.77 -6.46
CA LEU A 22 3.90 5.11 -6.92
C LEU A 22 4.89 5.66 -7.94
N ASP A 23 6.19 5.56 -7.69
CA ASP A 23 7.23 6.04 -8.60
C ASP A 23 7.16 5.31 -9.95
N ALA A 24 7.15 3.97 -9.90
CA ALA A 24 7.04 3.13 -11.10
C ALA A 24 5.74 3.36 -11.89
N ALA A 25 4.61 3.57 -11.21
CA ALA A 25 3.33 3.84 -11.85
C ALA A 25 3.30 5.23 -12.53
N ASN A 26 3.98 6.24 -11.95
CA ASN A 26 4.13 7.54 -12.60
C ASN A 26 5.00 7.42 -13.86
N ASP A 27 6.09 6.67 -13.81
CA ASP A 27 6.96 6.42 -14.97
C ASP A 27 6.22 5.71 -16.11
N LEU A 28 5.30 4.79 -15.77
CA LEU A 28 4.47 4.06 -16.73
C LEU A 28 3.27 4.89 -17.26
N GLY A 29 2.88 5.94 -16.53
CA GLY A 29 1.64 6.68 -16.78
C GLY A 29 0.38 5.95 -16.32
N ASP A 30 0.50 4.96 -15.42
CA ASP A 30 -0.64 4.24 -14.85
C ASP A 30 -1.32 5.06 -13.75
N THR A 31 -2.21 5.96 -14.19
CA THR A 31 -2.98 6.85 -13.32
C THR A 31 -3.86 6.11 -12.30
N PHE A 32 -4.34 4.90 -12.63
CA PHE A 32 -5.17 4.11 -11.71
C PHE A 32 -4.35 3.61 -10.53
N THR A 33 -3.18 3.03 -10.80
CA THR A 33 -2.26 2.57 -9.74
C THR A 33 -1.72 3.75 -8.93
N VAL A 34 -1.43 4.89 -9.56
CA VAL A 34 -1.04 6.12 -8.84
C VAL A 34 -2.08 6.53 -7.79
N ASP A 35 -3.37 6.50 -8.14
CA ASP A 35 -4.44 6.87 -7.20
C ASP A 35 -4.61 5.85 -6.07
N VAL A 36 -4.39 4.56 -6.35
CA VAL A 36 -4.34 3.50 -5.33
C VAL A 36 -3.19 3.74 -4.35
N CYS A 37 -1.97 3.96 -4.84
CA CYS A 37 -0.80 4.21 -4.00
C CYS A 37 -1.03 5.40 -3.07
N ARG A 38 -1.59 6.49 -3.59
CA ARG A 38 -1.91 7.69 -2.80
C ARG A 38 -2.88 7.40 -1.66
N ARG A 39 -3.90 6.55 -1.86
CA ARG A 39 -4.83 6.16 -0.79
C ARG A 39 -4.16 5.30 0.29
N VAL A 40 -3.30 4.37 -0.13
CA VAL A 40 -2.54 3.52 0.82
C VAL A 40 -1.59 4.37 1.66
N ILE A 41 -0.89 5.31 1.03
CA ILE A 41 0.00 6.26 1.72
C ILE A 41 -0.79 7.17 2.67
N ASP A 42 -1.93 7.73 2.25
CA ASP A 42 -2.75 8.57 3.13
C ASP A 42 -3.24 7.79 4.37
N ALA A 43 -3.67 6.54 4.19
CA ALA A 43 -4.04 5.67 5.32
C ALA A 43 -2.85 5.41 6.26
N ASP A 44 -1.69 5.04 5.72
CA ASP A 44 -0.47 4.81 6.51
C ASP A 44 -0.03 6.05 7.29
N LEU A 45 -0.04 7.23 6.66
CA LEU A 45 0.29 8.50 7.31
C LEU A 45 -0.70 8.89 8.42
N ARG A 46 -1.94 8.41 8.35
CA ARG A 46 -2.96 8.59 9.40
C ARG A 46 -2.89 7.53 10.49
N GLY A 47 -2.06 6.50 10.33
CA GLY A 47 -2.05 5.32 11.19
C GLY A 47 -3.31 4.46 11.04
N GLU A 48 -3.99 4.56 9.90
CA GLU A 48 -5.16 3.79 9.52
C GLU A 48 -4.76 2.61 8.64
N ALA A 49 -5.55 1.53 8.70
CA ALA A 49 -5.35 0.38 7.82
C ALA A 49 -5.82 0.71 6.39
N PRO A 50 -4.99 0.52 5.35
CA PRO A 50 -5.40 0.71 3.97
C PRO A 50 -6.55 -0.21 3.55
N ALA A 51 -7.32 0.20 2.55
CA ALA A 51 -8.38 -0.66 2.02
C ALA A 51 -7.80 -1.95 1.41
N ARG A 52 -8.40 -3.09 1.72
CA ARG A 52 -7.96 -4.40 1.20
C ARG A 52 -7.94 -4.46 -0.34
N SER A 53 -8.87 -3.77 -0.99
CA SER A 53 -8.90 -3.65 -2.45
C SER A 53 -7.69 -2.88 -3.00
N ASP A 54 -7.22 -1.87 -2.29
CA ASP A 54 -6.05 -1.07 -2.69
C ASP A 54 -4.76 -1.90 -2.49
N LEU A 55 -4.67 -2.67 -1.41
CA LEU A 55 -3.55 -3.62 -1.19
C LEU A 55 -3.49 -4.72 -2.26
N ALA A 56 -4.64 -5.18 -2.75
CA ALA A 56 -4.70 -6.17 -3.82
C ALA A 56 -4.12 -5.61 -5.13
N VAL A 57 -4.38 -4.34 -5.44
CA VAL A 57 -3.80 -3.67 -6.61
C VAL A 57 -2.29 -3.52 -6.46
N LEU A 58 -1.79 -3.08 -5.29
CA LEU A 58 -0.34 -3.00 -5.03
C LEU A 58 0.36 -4.35 -5.19
N THR A 59 -0.27 -5.43 -4.70
CA THR A 59 0.28 -6.78 -4.81
C THR A 59 0.30 -7.26 -6.27
N ALA A 60 -0.72 -6.90 -7.05
CA ALA A 60 -0.82 -7.27 -8.45
C ALA A 60 0.15 -6.51 -9.36
N PHE A 61 0.64 -5.33 -8.96
CA PHE A 61 1.54 -4.51 -9.76
C PHE A 61 2.87 -5.22 -10.12
N PHE A 62 3.34 -6.13 -9.27
CA PHE A 62 4.60 -6.86 -9.48
C PHE A 62 4.43 -8.26 -10.10
N SER A 63 3.21 -8.64 -10.47
CA SER A 63 2.90 -9.93 -11.12
C SER A 63 2.96 -9.81 -12.65
#